data_AF-H2ZPZ0-F1
#
_entry.id   AF-H2ZPZ0-F1
#
_cell.length_a   1.000
_cell.length_b   1.000
_cell.length_c   1.000
_cell.angle_alpha   90.00
_cell.angle_beta   90.00
_cell.angle_gamma   90.00
#
_symmetry.space_group_name_H-M   'P 1'
#
loop_
_entity.id
_entity.type
_entity.pdbx_description
1 polymer ?
#
loop_
_entity_poly.entity_id
_entity_poly.type
_entity_poly.pdbx_seq_one_letter_code
_entity_poly.pdbx_strand_id
1 'polypeptide(L)'
;VLNPHKSVLGTGNYDVNVIMSVLQSKGHAAVWWDKRSTIKKGCIYLKKGSLERLCLTNIKGFILNIPSTIGWGVLTIPLKRRHWIGVRAIDNIYYNLDSKLKQPEIIGEALQLKKFLAKKLSSKNCELLLIVSSEVEVGREW
;
A
#
# COMPACT_ATOMS: atom_id res chain seq x y z
N VAL A 1 -12.73 27.13 -13.28
CA VAL A 1 -11.70 26.93 -12.24
C VAL A 1 -11.02 25.58 -12.49
N LEU A 2 -9.76 25.59 -12.93
CA LEU A 2 -8.93 24.39 -13.08
C LEU A 2 -8.60 23.90 -11.66
N ASN A 3 -9.08 22.70 -11.29
CA ASN A 3 -8.74 22.10 -10.00
C ASN A 3 -7.38 21.39 -10.14
N PRO A 4 -6.34 21.82 -9.41
CA PRO A 4 -5.01 21.21 -9.46
C PRO A 4 -4.99 19.72 -9.12
N HIS A 5 -6.04 19.23 -8.45
CA HIS A 5 -6.22 17.83 -8.06
C HIS A 5 -7.02 16.99 -9.07
N LYS A 6 -7.38 17.56 -10.23
CA LYS A 6 -8.04 16.83 -11.32
C LYS A 6 -7.17 16.89 -12.57
N SER A 7 -6.81 15.72 -13.12
CA SER A 7 -6.21 15.64 -14.46
C SER A 7 -7.17 16.23 -15.49
N VAL A 8 -6.62 16.88 -16.53
CA VAL A 8 -7.35 17.54 -17.62
C VAL A 8 -8.33 16.61 -18.36
N LEU A 9 -8.17 15.28 -18.22
CA LEU A 9 -9.05 14.24 -18.79
C LEU A 9 -10.02 13.60 -17.78
N GLY A 10 -10.21 14.17 -16.59
CA GLY A 10 -11.17 13.68 -15.59
C GLY A 10 -10.77 12.40 -14.85
N THR A 11 -9.62 11.79 -15.17
CA THR A 11 -9.05 10.66 -14.43
C THR A 11 -8.13 11.15 -13.32
N GLY A 12 -8.68 11.27 -12.11
CA GLY A 12 -8.04 11.87 -10.94
C GLY A 12 -6.77 11.15 -10.51
N ASN A 13 -5.65 11.89 -10.53
CA ASN A 13 -4.42 11.50 -9.86
C ASN A 13 -4.54 11.97 -8.39
N TYR A 14 -5.37 11.27 -7.62
CA TYR A 14 -5.62 11.65 -6.22
C TYR A 14 -4.36 11.44 -5.39
N ASP A 15 -4.00 12.49 -4.66
CA ASP A 15 -2.92 12.46 -3.69
C ASP A 15 -3.28 11.53 -2.51
N VAL A 16 -2.28 10.95 -1.84
CA VAL A 16 -2.46 10.09 -0.67
C VAL A 16 -3.31 10.76 0.44
N ASN A 17 -3.27 12.08 0.53
CA ASN A 17 -4.07 12.85 1.48
C ASN A 17 -5.58 12.64 1.31
N VAL A 18 -6.05 12.38 0.09
CA VAL A 18 -7.47 12.06 -0.17
C VAL A 18 -7.81 10.70 0.43
N ILE A 19 -6.92 9.71 0.26
CA ILE A 19 -7.08 8.37 0.84
C ILE A 19 -7.12 8.47 2.37
N MET A 20 -6.17 9.20 2.96
CA MET A 20 -6.10 9.43 4.41
C MET A 20 -7.37 10.10 4.96
N SER A 21 -7.85 11.16 4.29
CA SER A 21 -9.05 11.89 4.71
C SER A 21 -10.30 11.00 4.71
N VAL A 22 -10.46 10.19 3.67
CA VAL A 22 -11.60 9.25 3.57
C VAL A 22 -11.51 8.16 4.64
N LEU A 23 -10.32 7.60 4.87
CA LEU A 23 -10.13 6.60 5.93
C LEU A 23 -10.44 7.19 7.31
N GLN A 24 -9.95 8.39 7.59
CA GLN A 24 -10.20 9.08 8.86
C GLN A 24 -11.70 9.32 9.08
N SER A 25 -12.43 9.76 8.06
CA SER A 25 -13.89 9.92 8.14
C SER A 25 -14.64 8.63 8.46
N LYS A 26 -13.99 7.47 8.28
CA LYS A 26 -14.51 6.13 8.57
C LYS A 26 -13.89 5.50 9.82
N GLY A 27 -13.16 6.25 10.65
CA GLY A 27 -12.51 5.72 11.87
C GLY A 27 -11.31 4.80 11.60
N HIS A 28 -10.67 4.97 10.45
CA HIS A 28 -9.49 4.21 10.02
C HIS A 28 -8.33 5.15 9.76
N ALA A 29 -7.13 4.59 9.67
CA ALA A 29 -5.92 5.32 9.34
C ALA A 29 -5.05 4.57 8.33
N ALA A 30 -4.20 5.31 7.63
CA ALA A 30 -3.19 4.78 6.73
C ALA A 30 -1.79 5.04 7.30
N VAL A 31 -1.15 3.99 7.80
CA VAL A 31 0.20 4.07 8.35
C VAL A 31 1.23 3.74 7.29
N TRP A 32 2.19 4.64 7.07
CA TRP A 32 3.32 4.38 6.19
C TRP A 32 4.23 3.31 6.79
N TRP A 33 4.39 2.19 6.07
CA TRP A 33 5.37 1.19 6.39
C TRP A 33 6.74 1.61 5.84
N ASP A 34 7.68 1.98 6.72
CA ASP A 34 9.02 2.39 6.30
C ASP A 34 10.01 1.21 6.34
N LYS A 35 10.49 0.84 5.15
CA LYS A 35 11.53 -0.18 4.90
C LYS A 35 12.84 0.08 5.65
N ARG A 36 13.14 1.35 5.95
CA ARG A 36 14.38 1.81 6.60
C ARG A 36 14.28 1.82 8.11
N SER A 37 13.11 1.58 8.68
CA SER A 37 12.90 1.69 10.12
C SER A 37 13.89 0.80 10.88
N THR A 38 14.90 1.40 11.49
CA THR A 38 15.77 0.79 12.49
C THR A 38 15.51 1.55 13.79
N ILE A 39 15.20 0.81 14.87
CA ILE A 39 15.12 1.39 16.20
C ILE A 39 16.39 1.01 16.93
N LYS A 40 17.10 2.01 17.44
CA LYS A 40 18.18 1.81 18.39
C LYS A 40 17.54 1.54 19.76
N LYS A 41 17.73 0.34 20.31
CA LYS A 41 17.34 0.00 21.69
C LYS A 41 18.62 -0.29 22.46
N GLY A 42 19.10 0.67 23.24
CA GLY A 42 20.44 0.63 23.83
C GLY A 42 21.55 0.70 22.77
N CYS A 43 22.55 -0.18 22.85
CA CYS A 43 23.62 -0.31 21.85
C CYS A 43 23.23 -1.19 20.63
N ILE A 44 22.00 -1.72 20.59
CA ILE A 44 21.57 -2.67 19.56
C ILE A 44 20.68 -1.95 18.54
N TYR A 45 21.00 -2.13 17.26
CA TYR A 45 20.15 -1.72 16.14
C TYR A 45 19.14 -2.84 15.83
N LEU A 46 17.86 -2.58 16.03
CA LEU A 46 16.79 -3.50 15.66
C LEU A 46 16.13 -3.04 14.36
N LYS A 47 16.10 -3.90 13.34
CA LYS A 47 15.36 -3.64 12.09
C LYS A 47 13.85 -3.71 12.36
N LYS A 48 13.21 -2.55 12.52
CA LYS A 48 11.77 -2.37 12.72
C LYS A 48 10.99 -2.60 11.41
N GLY A 49 11.58 -2.27 10.27
CA GLY A 49 10.98 -2.43 8.93
C GLY A 49 10.98 -3.87 8.40
N SER A 50 10.75 -4.88 9.25
CA SER A 50 10.59 -6.27 8.80
C SER A 50 9.11 -6.59 8.66
N LEU A 51 8.71 -7.16 7.53
CA LEU A 51 7.34 -7.63 7.29
C LEU A 51 6.93 -8.73 8.28
N GLU A 52 7.89 -9.40 8.93
CA GLU A 52 7.60 -10.41 9.95
C GLU A 52 6.96 -9.84 11.21
N ARG A 53 7.16 -8.55 11.50
CA ARG A 53 6.64 -7.90 12.70
C ARG A 53 5.23 -7.36 12.54
N LEU A 54 4.66 -7.42 11.35
CA LEU A 54 3.30 -6.95 11.09
C LEU A 54 2.29 -7.81 11.86
N CYS A 55 1.47 -7.15 12.66
CA CYS A 55 0.34 -7.77 13.34
C CYS A 55 -0.84 -7.83 12.37
N LEU A 56 -0.84 -8.85 11.49
CA LEU A 56 -1.81 -8.97 10.40
C LEU A 56 -3.28 -8.98 10.86
N THR A 57 -3.56 -9.42 12.09
CA THR A 57 -4.91 -9.41 12.69
C THR A 57 -5.42 -7.99 12.95
N ASN A 58 -4.51 -7.04 13.21
CA ASN A 58 -4.84 -5.64 13.46
C ASN A 58 -4.85 -4.80 12.17
N ILE A 59 -4.38 -5.36 11.06
CA ILE A 59 -4.35 -4.71 9.75
C ILE A 59 -5.59 -5.13 8.94
N LYS A 60 -6.42 -4.16 8.57
CA LYS A 60 -7.63 -4.37 7.75
C LYS A 60 -7.32 -4.59 6.27
N GLY A 61 -6.19 -4.06 5.81
CA GLY A 61 -5.74 -4.20 4.43
C GLY A 61 -4.48 -3.38 4.18
N PHE A 62 -4.04 -3.40 2.92
CA PHE A 62 -2.84 -2.73 2.48
C PHE A 62 -3.14 -1.92 1.23
N ILE A 63 -2.45 -0.80 1.09
CA ILE A 63 -2.42 -0.03 -0.15
C ILE A 63 -0.97 0.09 -0.60
N LEU A 64 -0.67 -0.32 -1.82
CA LEU A 64 0.63 -0.15 -2.43
C LEU A 64 0.60 1.02 -3.42
N ASN A 65 1.63 1.85 -3.39
CA ASN A 65 1.90 2.81 -4.46
C ASN A 65 3.05 2.31 -5.31
N ILE A 66 2.78 1.86 -6.53
CA ILE A 66 3.80 1.30 -7.42
C ILE A 66 4.01 2.16 -8.67
N PRO A 67 5.22 2.14 -9.26
CA PRO A 67 5.42 2.69 -10.60
C PRO A 67 4.56 1.95 -11.62
N SER A 68 3.98 2.69 -12.56
CA SER A 68 3.19 2.16 -13.66
C SER A 68 3.69 2.73 -14.98
N THR A 69 3.89 1.86 -15.96
CA THR A 69 4.04 2.22 -17.38
C THR A 69 2.66 2.25 -18.04
N ILE A 70 2.54 3.02 -19.13
CA ILE A 70 1.38 2.97 -20.02
C ILE A 70 1.85 2.34 -21.33
N GLY A 71 1.17 1.26 -21.73
CA GLY A 71 1.35 0.64 -23.04
C GLY A 71 0.27 1.15 -23.98
N TRP A 72 0.65 1.56 -25.18
CA TRP A 72 -0.26 1.86 -26.28
C TRP A 72 0.11 0.92 -27.44
N GLY A 73 -0.52 -0.25 -27.49
CA GLY A 73 -0.15 -1.32 -28.42
C GLY A 73 1.31 -1.75 -28.23
N VAL A 74 2.12 -1.65 -29.29
CA VAL A 74 3.54 -2.06 -29.32
C VAL A 74 4.48 -1.03 -28.67
N LEU A 75 4.00 0.18 -28.37
CA LEU A 75 4.81 1.26 -27.83
C LEU A 75 4.58 1.41 -26.32
N THR A 76 5.63 1.20 -25.53
CA THR A 76 5.62 1.54 -24.10
C THR A 76 6.19 2.95 -23.93
N ILE A 77 5.33 3.89 -23.55
CA ILE A 77 5.80 5.25 -23.24
C ILE A 77 6.31 5.22 -21.79
N PRO A 78 7.56 5.63 -21.51
CA PRO A 78 8.14 5.66 -20.17
C PRO A 78 7.59 6.83 -19.35
N LEU A 79 6.27 7.02 -19.35
CA LEU A 79 5.62 8.00 -18.49
C LEU A 79 5.53 7.41 -17.08
N LYS A 80 6.33 7.94 -16.16
CA LYS A 80 6.39 7.52 -14.75
C LYS A 80 5.11 7.95 -14.03
N ARG A 81 4.05 7.17 -14.15
CA ARG A 81 2.82 7.36 -13.36
C ARG A 81 2.84 6.45 -12.15
N ARG A 82 2.16 6.89 -11.10
CA ARG A 82 1.90 6.10 -9.90
C ARG A 82 0.61 5.33 -10.08
N HIS A 83 0.54 4.16 -9.45
CA HIS A 83 -0.63 3.29 -9.48
C HIS A 83 -0.87 2.71 -8.11
N TRP A 84 -2.10 2.88 -7.63
CA TRP A 84 -2.54 2.42 -6.33
C TRP A 84 -3.14 1.03 -6.44
N ILE A 85 -2.67 0.11 -5.62
CA ILE A 85 -3.16 -1.27 -5.54
C ILE A 85 -3.71 -1.52 -4.14
N GLY A 86 -4.92 -2.04 -4.05
CA GLY A 86 -5.47 -2.56 -2.80
C GLY A 86 -5.10 -4.03 -2.60
N VAL A 87 -4.80 -4.42 -1.37
CA VAL A 87 -4.69 -5.82 -0.95
C VAL A 87 -5.49 -6.02 0.31
N ARG A 88 -6.32 -7.07 0.36
CA ARG A 88 -7.20 -7.33 1.50
C ARG A 88 -7.44 -8.83 1.68
N ALA A 89 -7.59 -9.25 2.94
CA ALA A 89 -8.06 -10.58 3.28
C ALA A 89 -9.59 -10.68 3.18
N ILE A 90 -10.07 -11.75 2.57
CA ILE A 90 -11.46 -12.22 2.59
C ILE A 90 -11.38 -13.69 3.00
N ASP A 91 -12.05 -14.07 4.08
CA ASP A 91 -12.01 -15.43 4.64
C ASP A 91 -10.57 -15.97 4.80
N ASN A 92 -9.69 -15.14 5.40
CA ASN A 92 -8.26 -15.41 5.63
C ASN A 92 -7.38 -15.57 4.38
N ILE A 93 -7.93 -15.41 3.18
CA ILE A 93 -7.18 -15.40 1.92
C ILE A 93 -6.98 -13.97 1.46
N TYR A 94 -5.73 -13.59 1.22
CA TYR A 94 -5.39 -12.27 0.68
C TYR A 94 -5.54 -12.25 -0.83
N TYR A 95 -6.12 -11.15 -1.32
CA TYR A 95 -6.33 -10.89 -2.74
C TYR A 95 -5.62 -9.62 -3.17
N ASN A 96 -5.08 -9.66 -4.37
CA ASN A 96 -4.65 -8.49 -5.11
C ASN A 96 -5.87 -7.88 -5.80
N LEU A 97 -6.23 -6.67 -5.40
CA LEU A 97 -7.38 -5.90 -5.89
C LEU A 97 -6.93 -4.76 -6.82
N ASP A 98 -5.85 -4.98 -7.56
CA ASP A 98 -5.38 -4.06 -8.60
C ASP A 98 -6.46 -3.86 -9.67
N SER A 99 -6.88 -2.61 -9.88
CA SER A 99 -7.92 -2.23 -10.85
C SER A 99 -7.54 -2.48 -12.32
N LYS A 100 -6.28 -2.81 -12.61
CA LYS A 100 -5.82 -3.22 -13.94
C LYS A 100 -6.02 -4.71 -14.23
N LEU A 101 -6.31 -5.51 -13.21
CA LEU A 101 -6.63 -6.91 -13.39
C LEU A 101 -8.06 -7.06 -13.89
N LYS A 102 -8.31 -8.11 -14.68
CA LYS A 102 -9.67 -8.45 -15.11
C LYS A 102 -10.57 -8.88 -13.93
N GLN A 103 -9.95 -9.43 -12.90
CA GLN A 103 -10.60 -9.93 -11.68
C GLN A 103 -9.59 -9.95 -10.53
N PRO A 104 -10.05 -10.04 -9.26
CA PRO A 104 -9.16 -10.23 -8.11
C PRO A 104 -8.26 -11.46 -8.28
N GLU A 105 -6.95 -11.29 -8.02
CA GLU A 105 -5.99 -12.39 -8.04
C GLU A 105 -5.72 -12.87 -6.61
N ILE A 106 -5.71 -14.20 -6.42
CA ILE A 106 -5.37 -14.80 -5.12
C ILE A 106 -3.88 -14.62 -4.87
N ILE A 107 -3.53 -14.05 -3.71
CA ILE A 107 -2.16 -14.03 -3.19
C ILE A 107 -1.93 -15.27 -2.31
N GLY A 108 -2.92 -15.61 -1.47
CA GLY A 108 -2.88 -16.72 -0.51
C GLY A 108 -2.93 -16.24 0.94
N GLU A 109 -2.40 -17.02 1.87
CA GLU A 109 -2.43 -16.71 3.31
C GLU A 109 -1.29 -15.76 3.74
N ALA A 110 -1.10 -15.60 5.05
CA ALA A 110 -0.15 -14.66 5.65
C ALA A 110 1.29 -14.79 5.12
N LEU A 111 1.80 -16.01 4.93
CA LEU A 111 3.16 -16.24 4.45
C LEU A 111 3.31 -15.80 2.99
N GLN A 112 2.33 -16.12 2.15
CA GLN A 112 2.30 -15.75 0.74
C GLN A 112 2.14 -14.24 0.59
N LEU A 113 1.32 -13.60 1.43
CA LEU A 113 1.22 -12.14 1.51
C LEU A 113 2.59 -11.51 1.82
N LYS A 114 3.28 -11.97 2.86
CA LYS A 114 4.61 -11.43 3.21
C LYS A 114 5.60 -11.56 2.05
N LYS A 115 5.61 -12.71 1.36
CA LYS A 115 6.43 -12.92 0.15
C LYS A 115 6.05 -11.97 -0.98
N PHE A 116 4.76 -11.78 -1.23
CA PHE A 116 4.23 -10.85 -2.23
C PHE A 116 4.65 -9.40 -1.94
N LEU A 117 4.44 -8.93 -0.70
CA LEU A 117 4.84 -7.59 -0.26
C LEU A 117 6.36 -7.40 -0.36
N ALA A 118 7.15 -8.38 0.08
CA ALA A 118 8.61 -8.34 -0.03
C ALA A 118 9.06 -8.18 -1.49
N LYS A 119 8.46 -8.94 -2.41
CA LYS A 119 8.73 -8.84 -3.85
C LYS A 119 8.39 -7.44 -4.38
N LYS A 120 7.22 -6.88 -4.06
CA LYS A 120 6.82 -5.53 -4.49
C LYS A 120 7.75 -4.45 -3.93
N LEU A 121 8.06 -4.52 -2.63
CA LEU A 121 8.95 -3.58 -1.92
C LEU A 121 10.43 -3.68 -2.29
N SER A 122 10.86 -4.75 -2.96
CA SER A 122 12.21 -4.85 -3.53
C SER A 122 12.46 -3.79 -4.63
N SER A 123 11.39 -3.35 -5.30
CA SER A 123 11.47 -2.29 -6.32
C SER A 123 11.73 -0.93 -5.67
N LYS A 124 12.69 -0.15 -6.20
CA LYS A 124 13.19 1.09 -5.58
C LYS A 124 12.15 2.19 -5.31
N ASN A 125 10.93 2.06 -5.81
CA ASN A 125 9.89 3.08 -5.74
C ASN A 125 8.53 2.52 -5.30
N CYS A 126 8.48 1.40 -4.57
CA CYS A 126 7.22 0.90 -4.02
C CYS A 126 7.01 1.47 -2.61
N GLU A 127 5.85 2.07 -2.35
CA GLU A 127 5.45 2.50 -1.01
C GLU A 127 4.32 1.58 -0.52
N LEU A 128 4.24 1.36 0.79
CA LEU A 128 3.25 0.50 1.42
C LEU A 128 2.57 1.27 2.55
N LEU A 129 1.25 1.31 2.50
CA LEU A 129 0.37 1.80 3.54
C LEU A 129 -0.32 0.61 4.20
N LEU A 130 -0.33 0.60 5.52
CA LEU A 130 -1.10 -0.31 6.35
C LEU A 130 -2.41 0.37 6.71
N ILE A 131 -3.54 -0.28 6.44
CA ILE A 131 -4.85 0.25 6.77
C ILE A 131 -5.32 -0.38 8.07
N VAL A 132 -5.49 0.43 9.10
CA VAL A 132 -5.77 0.02 10.48
C VAL A 132 -6.91 0.84 11.06
N SER A 133 -7.50 0.42 12.20
CA SER A 133 -8.39 1.31 12.95
C SER A 133 -7.59 2.46 13.57
N SER A 134 -8.23 3.60 13.82
CA SER A 134 -7.58 4.74 14.49
C SER A 134 -6.99 4.36 15.86
N GLU A 135 -7.66 3.47 16.60
CA GLU A 135 -7.17 2.93 17.87
C GLU A 135 -5.84 2.16 17.72
N VAL A 136 -5.76 1.26 16.73
CA VAL A 136 -4.55 0.49 16.43
C VAL A 136 -3.40 1.40 15.97
N GLU A 137 -3.69 2.46 15.21
CA GLU A 137 -2.68 3.45 14.84
C GLU A 137 -2.08 4.13 16.07
N VAL A 138 -2.93 4.63 16.98
CA VAL A 138 -2.50 5.32 18.21
C VAL A 138 -1.69 4.39 19.11
N GLY A 139 -2.16 3.15 19.29
CA GLY A 139 -1.45 2.13 20.06
C GLY A 139 -0.19 1.58 19.39
N ARG A 140 -0.01 1.81 18.08
CA ARG A 140 1.04 1.22 17.24
C ARG A 140 1.05 -0.32 17.29
N GLU A 141 -0.13 -0.90 17.30
CA GLU A 141 -0.34 -2.35 17.42
C GLU A 141 -0.45 -3.07 16.06
N TRP A 142 0.08 -2.45 15.00
CA TRP A 142 0.05 -2.93 13.62
C TRP A 142 1.34 -3.66 13.21
#